data_AF-A0AAP9AC38-F1
#
_entry.id   AF-A0AAP9AC38-F1
#
_cell.length_a   1.000
_cell.length_b   1.000
_cell.length_c   1.000
_cell.angle_alpha   90.00
_cell.angle_beta   90.00
_cell.angle_gamma   90.00
#
_symmetry.space_group_name_H-M   'P 1'
#
loop_
_entity.id
_entity.type
_entity.pdbx_description
1 polymer ?
#
loop_
_entity_poly.entity_id
_entity_poly.type
_entity_poly.pdbx_seq_one_letter_code
_entity_poly.pdbx_strand_id
1 'polypeptide(L)'
;MDEKTQEKNKNLQDLSQLKIGDELMVHAYKLNGWLYRSWNNPKVVYIDEQLLILSSTNTLVITSEEKSIRNFPSFTNKMSYWFFFKNEWFNLIATVENDGIKFYINVASPFIYEEQAIKYYDFDLDFKISSDDKWKEVDINEFIENAKKYHYSETLIQKILSVETKIENYIKEGYFRKLVTRQLLIKLHVLDRVEGFKNNFNNYTNERNYNPKKYFNKKSSSHYFKNKKGSSKDNE
;
A
#
# COMPACT_ATOMS: atom_id res chain seq x y z
N MET A 1 -12.82 -15.69 4.94
CA MET A 1 -12.92 -14.29 5.41
C MET A 1 -14.41 -14.05 5.54
N ASP A 2 -14.92 -13.95 6.76
CA ASP A 2 -16.35 -14.09 7.03
C ASP A 2 -17.10 -12.78 6.75
N GLU A 3 -18.34 -12.89 6.26
CA GLU A 3 -19.20 -11.76 5.83
C GLU A 3 -19.34 -10.67 6.89
N LYS A 4 -19.31 -11.02 8.18
CA LYS A 4 -19.37 -10.07 9.31
C LYS A 4 -18.19 -9.10 9.39
N THR A 5 -17.01 -9.50 8.91
CA THR A 5 -15.81 -8.63 8.90
C THR A 5 -15.86 -7.64 7.74
N GLN A 6 -16.47 -8.02 6.61
CA GLN A 6 -16.70 -7.11 5.48
C GLN A 6 -17.74 -6.03 5.81
N GLU A 7 -18.79 -6.38 6.56
CA GLU A 7 -19.85 -5.44 6.94
C GLU A 7 -19.37 -4.36 7.93
N LYS A 8 -18.52 -4.74 8.91
CA LYS A 8 -17.88 -3.80 9.84
C LYS A 8 -16.92 -2.84 9.15
N ASN A 9 -16.15 -3.32 8.17
CA ASN A 9 -15.23 -2.48 7.39
C ASN A 9 -15.99 -1.49 6.48
N LYS A 10 -17.22 -1.82 6.06
CA LYS A 10 -18.03 -0.99 5.16
C LYS A 10 -18.39 0.38 5.75
N ASN A 11 -18.64 0.45 7.06
CA ASN A 11 -18.88 1.72 7.76
C ASN A 11 -17.61 2.55 7.98
N LEU A 12 -16.45 1.89 8.10
CA LEU A 12 -15.17 2.58 8.33
C LEU A 12 -14.56 3.18 7.05
N GLN A 13 -15.10 2.85 5.88
CA GLN A 13 -14.76 3.45 4.59
C GLN A 13 -15.96 4.15 3.96
N ASP A 14 -16.90 4.63 4.78
CA ASP A 14 -18.00 5.45 4.30
C ASP A 14 -17.48 6.84 3.92
N LEU A 15 -17.42 7.08 2.61
CA LEU A 15 -16.96 8.35 2.04
C LEU A 15 -18.13 9.21 1.55
N SER A 16 -19.37 8.90 1.96
CA SER A 16 -20.59 9.58 1.48
C SER A 16 -20.59 11.10 1.72
N GLN A 17 -19.88 11.56 2.74
CA GLN A 17 -19.78 12.98 3.09
C GLN A 17 -18.66 13.71 2.35
N LEU A 18 -17.73 12.99 1.71
CA LEU A 18 -16.59 13.58 1.01
C LEU A 18 -16.97 14.07 -0.39
N LYS A 19 -16.43 15.23 -0.75
CA LYS A 19 -16.58 15.86 -2.05
C LYS A 19 -15.22 16.16 -2.66
N ILE A 20 -15.20 16.26 -4.00
CA ILE A 20 -14.03 16.76 -4.72
C ILE A 20 -13.72 18.18 -4.22
N GLY A 21 -12.46 18.43 -3.90
CA GLY A 21 -11.96 19.68 -3.34
C GLY A 21 -11.79 19.69 -1.82
N ASP A 22 -12.40 18.74 -1.09
CA ASP A 22 -12.22 18.64 0.36
C ASP A 22 -10.75 18.39 0.72
N GLU A 23 -10.28 19.02 1.80
CA GLU A 23 -8.94 18.81 2.35
C GLU A 23 -9.01 17.83 3.52
N LEU A 24 -8.13 16.82 3.50
CA LEU A 24 -8.10 15.76 4.51
C LEU A 24 -6.77 15.74 5.25
N MET A 25 -6.75 15.05 6.38
CA MET A 25 -5.52 14.54 6.97
C MET A 25 -5.23 13.14 6.45
N VAL A 26 -3.97 12.75 6.44
CA VAL A 26 -3.56 11.35 6.24
C VAL A 26 -2.67 10.94 7.40
N HIS A 27 -2.96 9.80 8.01
CA HIS A 27 -2.28 9.28 9.19
C HIS A 27 -1.77 7.86 8.93
N ALA A 28 -0.47 7.67 9.12
CA ALA A 28 0.15 6.35 9.09
C ALA A 28 0.49 5.90 10.51
N TYR A 29 -0.03 4.73 10.87
CA TYR A 29 0.18 4.10 12.16
C TYR A 29 1.08 2.88 12.03
N LYS A 30 1.90 2.58 13.03
CA LYS A 30 2.47 1.23 13.19
C LYS A 30 1.45 0.32 13.86
N LEU A 31 1.59 -1.00 13.74
CA LEU A 31 0.59 -1.97 14.22
C LEU A 31 0.24 -1.82 15.71
N ASN A 32 1.19 -1.37 16.54
CA ASN A 32 0.97 -1.11 17.96
C ASN A 32 0.11 0.13 18.26
N GLY A 33 -0.41 0.82 17.24
CA GLY A 33 -1.23 2.03 17.38
C GLY A 33 -0.45 3.34 17.40
N TRP A 34 0.88 3.30 17.19
CA TRP A 34 1.69 4.51 17.17
C TRP A 34 1.49 5.30 15.87
N LEU A 35 0.93 6.51 15.98
CA LEU A 35 0.90 7.49 14.89
C LEU A 35 2.32 8.01 14.64
N TYR A 36 3.00 7.46 13.62
CA TYR A 36 4.41 7.80 13.37
C TYR A 36 4.58 8.89 12.31
N ARG A 37 3.56 9.08 11.45
CA ARG A 37 3.56 10.11 10.41
C ARG A 37 2.16 10.64 10.12
N SER A 38 2.06 11.97 9.97
CA SER A 38 0.85 12.64 9.51
C SER A 38 1.15 13.65 8.41
N TRP A 39 0.16 13.83 7.53
CA TRP A 39 0.20 14.77 6.42
C TRP A 39 -1.06 15.63 6.43
N ASN A 40 -0.87 16.94 6.29
CA ASN A 40 -1.98 17.91 6.31
C ASN A 40 -2.29 18.47 4.92
N ASN A 41 -3.57 18.56 4.62
CA ASN A 41 -4.14 19.25 3.46
C ASN A 41 -3.94 18.60 2.06
N PRO A 42 -3.76 17.27 1.89
CA PRO A 42 -4.08 16.65 0.60
C PRO A 42 -5.54 16.90 0.22
N LYS A 43 -5.79 17.23 -1.04
CA LYS A 43 -7.11 17.54 -1.60
C LYS A 43 -7.72 16.35 -2.31
N VAL A 44 -8.99 16.05 -2.06
CA VAL A 44 -9.73 15.03 -2.81
C VAL A 44 -9.86 15.48 -4.28
N VAL A 45 -9.30 14.70 -5.20
CA VAL A 45 -9.40 14.94 -6.66
C VAL A 45 -10.18 13.86 -7.38
N TYR A 46 -10.42 12.72 -6.72
CA TYR A 46 -11.31 11.68 -7.22
C TYR A 46 -11.85 10.85 -6.07
N ILE A 47 -13.10 10.43 -6.18
CA ILE A 47 -13.72 9.52 -5.22
C ILE A 47 -14.80 8.68 -5.92
N ASP A 48 -14.79 7.37 -5.66
CA ASP A 48 -15.87 6.47 -6.02
C ASP A 48 -16.03 5.31 -5.00
N GLU A 49 -16.76 4.28 -5.40
CA GLU A 49 -17.04 3.12 -4.56
C GLU A 49 -15.81 2.30 -4.21
N GLN A 50 -14.71 2.38 -4.96
CA GLN A 50 -13.51 1.53 -4.83
C GLN A 50 -12.22 2.32 -4.58
N LEU A 51 -12.17 3.60 -4.95
CA LEU A 51 -10.96 4.39 -4.99
C LEU A 51 -11.19 5.81 -4.47
N LEU A 52 -10.23 6.27 -3.66
CA LEU A 52 -10.03 7.67 -3.31
C LEU A 52 -8.67 8.11 -3.86
N ILE A 53 -8.62 9.25 -4.55
CA ILE A 53 -7.38 9.87 -4.98
C ILE A 53 -7.27 11.25 -4.34
N LEU A 54 -6.16 11.47 -3.64
CA LEU A 54 -5.78 12.76 -3.10
C LEU A 54 -4.68 13.37 -3.95
N SER A 55 -4.72 14.68 -4.17
CA SER A 55 -3.58 15.44 -4.69
C SER A 55 -2.87 16.15 -3.54
N SER A 56 -1.55 16.09 -3.53
CA SER A 56 -0.69 16.66 -2.50
C SER A 56 0.38 17.52 -3.15
N THR A 57 0.36 18.81 -2.81
CA THR A 57 1.39 19.82 -3.10
C THR A 57 1.58 20.67 -1.86
N ASN A 58 2.84 20.91 -1.47
CA ASN A 58 3.18 21.71 -0.29
C ASN A 58 2.53 21.19 0.99
N THR A 59 2.35 19.87 1.09
CA THR A 59 1.78 19.21 2.25
C THR A 59 2.78 19.26 3.42
N LEU A 60 2.29 19.70 4.57
CA LEU A 60 3.03 19.66 5.82
C LEU A 60 3.10 18.22 6.32
N VAL A 61 4.32 17.72 6.53
CA VAL A 61 4.61 16.39 7.06
C VAL A 61 5.12 16.53 8.48
N ILE A 62 4.44 15.86 9.41
CA ILE A 62 4.88 15.70 10.80
C ILE A 62 5.31 14.24 10.96
N THR A 63 6.56 14.03 11.39
CA THR A 63 7.12 12.70 11.64
C THR A 63 7.54 12.62 13.10
N SER A 64 7.24 11.50 13.76
CA SER A 64 7.67 11.26 15.15
C SER A 64 8.69 10.12 15.27
N GLU A 65 9.25 9.62 14.17
CA GLU A 65 10.22 8.52 14.16
C GLU A 65 11.50 8.85 14.95
N GLU A 66 11.88 7.98 15.88
CA GLU A 66 13.04 8.17 16.76
C GLU A 66 14.36 8.49 16.03
N LYS A 67 14.53 7.97 14.80
CA LYS A 67 15.75 8.13 13.99
C LYS A 67 15.60 9.10 12.81
N SER A 68 14.44 9.76 12.68
CA SER A 68 14.21 10.63 11.52
C SER A 68 14.88 11.98 11.72
N ILE A 69 15.76 12.34 10.79
CA ILE A 69 16.25 13.73 10.64
C ILE A 69 15.11 14.72 10.31
N ARG A 70 13.90 14.20 10.00
CA ARG A 70 12.67 14.96 9.72
C ARG A 70 11.72 15.01 10.91
N ASN A 71 12.23 14.91 12.14
CA ASN A 71 11.45 15.21 13.36
C ASN A 71 10.99 16.69 13.46
N PHE A 72 11.31 17.49 12.45
CA PHE A 72 10.75 18.81 12.22
C PHE A 72 9.72 18.79 11.08
N PRO A 73 8.62 19.56 11.20
CA PRO A 73 7.73 19.92 10.09
C PRO A 73 8.48 20.11 8.77
N SER A 74 8.16 19.29 7.77
CA SER A 74 8.76 19.41 6.42
C SER A 74 7.67 19.58 5.37
N PHE A 75 8.00 20.28 4.29
CA PHE A 75 7.10 20.48 3.15
C PHE A 75 7.59 19.65 1.97
N THR A 76 6.66 18.94 1.33
CA THR A 76 6.93 18.35 0.01
C THR A 76 6.41 19.28 -1.09
N ASN A 77 7.34 19.88 -1.84
CA ASN A 77 6.98 20.76 -2.96
C ASN A 77 6.66 20.00 -4.26
N LYS A 78 6.81 18.67 -4.25
CA LYS A 78 6.53 17.84 -5.42
C LYS A 78 5.02 17.54 -5.49
N MET A 79 4.45 17.76 -6.67
CA MET A 79 3.09 17.34 -6.99
C MET A 79 3.02 15.81 -6.96
N SER A 80 2.15 15.29 -6.12
CA SER A 80 1.93 13.85 -5.97
C SER A 80 0.44 13.52 -5.88
N TYR A 81 0.09 12.33 -6.33
CA TYR A 81 -1.27 11.80 -6.33
C TYR A 81 -1.29 10.50 -5.54
N TRP A 82 -2.10 10.44 -4.50
CA TRP A 82 -2.13 9.33 -3.54
C TRP A 82 -3.42 8.56 -3.75
N PHE A 83 -3.26 7.31 -4.16
CA PHE A 83 -4.33 6.39 -4.48
C PHE A 83 -4.55 5.47 -3.28
N PHE A 84 -5.74 5.58 -2.70
CA PHE A 84 -6.22 4.74 -1.61
C PHE A 84 -7.33 3.84 -2.14
N PHE A 85 -7.03 2.55 -2.27
CA PHE A 85 -7.97 1.56 -2.77
C PHE A 85 -8.70 0.93 -1.58
N LYS A 86 -10.04 0.83 -1.64
CA LYS A 86 -10.82 0.35 -0.49
C LYS A 86 -10.52 -1.09 -0.10
N ASN A 87 -10.22 -1.95 -1.08
CA ASN A 87 -10.05 -3.39 -0.88
C ASN A 87 -8.61 -3.89 -1.08
N GLU A 88 -7.64 -2.98 -1.28
CA GLU A 88 -6.24 -3.36 -1.42
C GLU A 88 -5.46 -3.12 -0.13
N TRP A 89 -4.41 -3.92 0.03
CA TRP A 89 -3.47 -3.83 1.16
C TRP A 89 -2.21 -3.06 0.74
N PHE A 90 -2.39 -2.03 -0.08
CA PHE A 90 -1.34 -1.10 -0.44
C PHE A 90 -1.91 0.25 -0.83
N ASN A 91 -1.11 1.29 -0.63
CA ASN A 91 -1.36 2.64 -1.13
C ASN A 91 -0.36 2.94 -2.25
N LEU A 92 -0.78 3.66 -3.28
CA LEU A 92 0.10 4.07 -4.39
C LEU A 92 0.26 5.60 -4.38
N ILE A 93 1.51 6.06 -4.38
CA ILE A 93 1.86 7.47 -4.53
C ILE A 93 2.54 7.65 -5.89
N ALA A 94 1.92 8.45 -6.75
CA ALA A 94 2.47 8.84 -8.04
C ALA A 94 2.99 10.28 -7.96
N THR A 95 4.31 10.46 -8.03
CA THR A 95 4.97 11.77 -7.97
C THR A 95 5.34 12.23 -9.36
N VAL A 96 4.94 13.44 -9.73
CA VAL A 96 5.27 14.05 -11.02
C VAL A 96 6.62 14.76 -10.90
N GLU A 97 7.58 14.34 -11.74
CA GLU A 97 8.90 14.96 -11.86
C GLU A 97 9.19 15.34 -13.32
N ASN A 98 10.30 16.05 -13.53
CA ASN A 98 10.72 16.50 -14.87
C ASN A 98 11.05 15.33 -15.81
N ASP A 99 11.55 14.23 -15.25
CA ASP A 99 11.96 13.02 -15.99
C ASP A 99 10.81 12.02 -16.21
N GLY A 100 9.62 12.30 -15.66
CA GLY A 100 8.45 11.42 -15.74
C GLY A 100 7.73 11.26 -14.41
N ILE A 101 6.91 10.21 -14.32
CA ILE A 101 6.16 9.90 -13.11
C ILE A 101 6.97 8.86 -12.33
N LYS A 102 7.18 9.07 -11.02
CA LYS A 102 7.77 8.05 -10.13
C LYS A 102 6.66 7.44 -9.27
N PHE A 103 6.77 6.15 -8.98
CA PHE A 103 5.82 5.48 -8.10
C PHE A 103 6.48 5.05 -6.81
N TYR A 104 5.74 5.20 -5.72
CA TYR A 104 6.02 4.59 -4.44
C TYR A 104 4.78 3.80 -4.02
N ILE A 105 4.95 2.51 -3.74
CA ILE A 105 3.87 1.62 -3.31
C ILE A 105 4.18 1.20 -1.88
N ASN A 106 3.29 1.54 -0.96
CA ASN A 106 3.41 1.20 0.45
C ASN A 106 2.48 0.04 0.77
N VAL A 107 3.04 -1.08 1.25
CA VAL A 107 2.23 -2.19 1.76
C VAL A 107 1.63 -1.78 3.10
N ALA A 108 0.32 -1.61 3.10
CA ALA A 108 -0.44 -1.01 4.20
C ALA A 108 -1.75 -1.74 4.43
N SER A 109 -2.40 -1.54 5.56
CA SER A 109 -3.77 -1.99 5.72
C SER A 109 -4.68 -1.22 4.74
N PRO A 110 -5.83 -1.79 4.36
CA PRO A 110 -6.91 -1.00 3.80
C PRO A 110 -7.15 0.23 4.68
N PHE A 111 -7.34 1.37 4.05
CA PHE A 111 -7.54 2.61 4.79
C PHE A 111 -8.90 2.62 5.47
N ILE A 112 -9.03 3.44 6.51
CA ILE A 112 -10.32 3.86 7.05
C ILE A 112 -10.42 5.38 6.92
N TYR A 113 -11.64 5.88 6.93
CA TYR A 113 -11.97 7.30 6.95
C TYR A 113 -12.75 7.62 8.23
N GLU A 114 -12.16 8.47 9.06
CA GLU A 114 -12.73 8.88 10.34
C GLU A 114 -12.16 10.26 10.69
N GLU A 115 -12.98 11.15 11.26
CA GLU A 115 -12.54 12.47 11.73
C GLU A 115 -11.83 13.31 10.65
N GLN A 116 -12.32 13.28 9.41
CA GLN A 116 -11.68 13.94 8.26
C GLN A 116 -10.23 13.48 7.99
N ALA A 117 -9.87 12.28 8.46
CA ALA A 117 -8.56 11.69 8.24
C ALA A 117 -8.67 10.33 7.56
N ILE A 118 -7.80 10.11 6.57
CA ILE A 118 -7.51 8.78 6.06
C ILE A 118 -6.47 8.16 6.98
N LYS A 119 -6.81 7.03 7.60
CA LYS A 119 -5.95 6.34 8.58
C LYS A 119 -5.64 4.93 8.06
N TYR A 120 -4.40 4.48 8.20
CA TYR A 120 -3.99 3.12 7.85
C TYR A 120 -2.81 2.65 8.69
N TYR A 121 -2.63 1.33 8.78
CA TYR A 121 -1.41 0.73 9.31
C TYR A 121 -0.37 0.58 8.20
N ASP A 122 0.84 1.01 8.48
CA ASP A 122 2.00 0.86 7.63
C ASP A 122 2.80 -0.38 8.05
N PHE A 123 3.17 -1.21 7.08
CA PHE A 123 3.90 -2.45 7.32
C PHE A 123 5.36 -2.40 6.87
N ASP A 124 5.91 -1.21 6.62
CA ASP A 124 7.33 -0.94 6.33
C ASP A 124 7.87 -1.54 5.03
N LEU A 125 7.08 -2.36 4.34
CA LEU A 125 7.46 -3.02 3.10
C LEU A 125 7.01 -2.17 1.92
N ASP A 126 7.98 -1.65 1.19
CA ASP A 126 7.73 -0.62 0.18
C ASP A 126 8.38 -0.96 -1.16
N PHE A 127 7.83 -0.40 -2.24
CA PHE A 127 8.40 -0.48 -3.58
C PHE A 127 8.57 0.91 -4.18
N LYS A 128 9.69 1.11 -4.89
CA LYS A 128 9.97 2.34 -5.64
C LYS A 128 10.16 2.00 -7.11
N ILE A 129 9.47 2.73 -7.99
CA ILE A 129 9.61 2.62 -9.45
C ILE A 129 10.04 3.99 -9.99
N SER A 130 11.20 4.04 -10.63
CA SER A 130 11.71 5.25 -11.27
C SER A 130 11.03 5.50 -12.62
N SER A 131 11.22 6.71 -13.16
CA SER A 131 10.61 7.15 -14.42
C SER A 131 11.03 6.30 -15.63
N ASP A 132 12.15 5.58 -15.54
CA ASP A 132 12.66 4.63 -16.54
C ASP A 132 12.29 3.15 -16.25
N ASP A 133 11.26 2.92 -15.42
CA ASP A 133 10.68 1.61 -15.07
C ASP A 133 11.62 0.64 -14.33
N LYS A 134 12.79 1.10 -13.88
CA LYS A 134 13.55 0.36 -12.88
C LYS A 134 12.81 0.41 -11.56
N TRP A 135 12.78 -0.72 -10.85
CA TRP A 135 12.15 -0.80 -9.56
C TRP A 135 13.03 -1.51 -8.54
N LYS A 136 12.74 -1.24 -7.27
CA LYS A 136 13.32 -1.94 -6.13
C LYS A 136 12.34 -2.01 -4.97
N GLU A 137 12.41 -3.10 -4.24
CA GLU A 137 11.89 -3.20 -2.88
C GLU A 137 12.82 -2.41 -1.93
N VAL A 138 12.24 -1.76 -0.94
CA VAL A 138 12.97 -0.99 0.08
C VAL A 138 12.40 -1.27 1.46
N ASP A 139 13.20 -0.93 2.48
CA ASP A 139 12.80 -0.93 3.88
C ASP A 139 12.48 -2.33 4.48
N ILE A 140 12.86 -3.41 3.78
CA ILE A 140 12.76 -4.81 4.26
C ILE A 140 13.35 -5.06 5.65
N ASN A 141 14.46 -4.40 5.99
CA ASN A 141 15.06 -4.52 7.33
C ASN A 141 14.17 -3.89 8.40
N GLU A 142 13.54 -2.74 8.10
CA GLU A 142 12.58 -2.10 9.01
C GLU A 142 11.36 -3.00 9.21
N PHE A 143 10.84 -3.60 8.14
CA PHE A 143 9.77 -4.60 8.25
C PHE A 143 10.15 -5.77 9.16
N ILE A 144 11.33 -6.38 8.98
CA ILE A 144 11.77 -7.52 9.81
C ILE A 144 11.90 -7.11 11.29
N GLU A 145 12.43 -5.92 11.57
CA GLU A 145 12.58 -5.39 12.92
C GLU A 145 11.22 -5.08 13.55
N ASN A 146 10.35 -4.35 12.85
CA ASN A 146 9.04 -3.95 13.33
C ASN A 146 8.08 -5.15 13.48
N ALA A 147 8.15 -6.14 12.59
CA ALA A 147 7.37 -7.37 12.71
C ALA A 147 7.69 -8.13 14.00
N LYS A 148 8.97 -8.14 14.42
CA LYS A 148 9.39 -8.69 15.71
C LYS A 148 8.97 -7.80 16.87
N LYS A 149 9.26 -6.49 16.78
CA LYS A 149 9.03 -5.49 17.82
C LYS A 149 7.55 -5.34 18.18
N TYR A 150 6.67 -5.38 17.18
CA TYR A 150 5.23 -5.21 17.32
C TYR A 150 4.46 -6.53 17.21
N HIS A 151 5.16 -7.66 17.27
CA HIS A 151 4.57 -9.01 17.34
C HIS A 151 3.54 -9.31 16.24
N TYR A 152 3.93 -9.11 14.98
CA TYR A 152 3.04 -9.41 13.85
C TYR A 152 2.67 -10.90 13.89
N SER A 153 1.37 -11.20 13.78
CA SER A 153 0.92 -12.59 13.76
C SER A 153 1.39 -13.29 12.50
N GLU A 154 1.55 -14.61 12.55
CA GLU A 154 1.90 -15.41 11.36
C GLU A 154 0.91 -15.18 10.21
N THR A 155 -0.38 -15.06 10.52
CA THR A 155 -1.45 -14.76 9.55
C THR A 155 -1.27 -13.39 8.88
N LEU A 156 -0.86 -12.37 9.64
CA LEU A 156 -0.59 -11.04 9.09
C LEU A 156 0.66 -11.05 8.21
N ILE A 157 1.72 -11.72 8.64
CA ILE A 157 2.95 -11.86 7.84
C ILE A 157 2.64 -12.56 6.52
N GLN A 158 1.90 -13.67 6.54
CA GLN A 158 1.47 -14.36 5.32
C GLN A 158 0.64 -13.45 4.40
N LYS A 159 -0.24 -12.62 4.98
CA LYS A 159 -1.01 -11.63 4.21
C LYS A 159 -0.09 -10.61 3.54
N ILE A 160 0.87 -10.03 4.27
CA ILE A 160 1.84 -9.05 3.74
C ILE A 160 2.66 -9.65 2.59
N LEU A 161 3.23 -10.85 2.76
CA LEU A 161 4.00 -11.54 1.71
C LEU A 161 3.15 -11.87 0.46
N SER A 162 1.85 -12.17 0.65
CA SER A 162 0.94 -12.39 -0.48
C SER A 162 0.69 -11.09 -1.28
N VAL A 163 0.68 -9.95 -0.59
CA VAL A 163 0.48 -8.62 -1.18
C VAL A 163 1.76 -8.15 -1.88
N GLU A 164 2.91 -8.38 -1.29
CA GLU A 164 4.23 -8.20 -1.90
C GLU A 164 4.32 -8.90 -3.26
N THR A 165 4.02 -10.21 -3.28
CA THR A 165 4.00 -11.01 -4.52
C THR A 165 3.00 -10.44 -5.56
N LYS A 166 1.84 -9.96 -5.11
CA LYS A 166 0.84 -9.33 -5.98
C LYS A 166 1.37 -8.04 -6.60
N ILE A 167 2.01 -7.18 -5.81
CA ILE A 167 2.61 -5.92 -6.27
C ILE A 167 3.72 -6.21 -7.27
N GLU A 168 4.60 -7.17 -7.02
CA GLU A 168 5.64 -7.54 -7.99
C GLU A 168 5.05 -7.94 -9.35
N ASN A 169 3.97 -8.71 -9.35
CA ASN A 169 3.31 -9.11 -10.59
C ASN A 169 2.70 -7.89 -11.30
N TYR A 170 2.06 -6.98 -10.56
CA TYR A 170 1.57 -5.71 -11.10
C TYR A 170 2.69 -4.87 -11.72
N ILE A 171 3.87 -4.81 -11.08
CA ILE A 171 5.04 -4.12 -11.63
C ILE A 171 5.50 -4.78 -12.93
N LYS A 172 5.68 -6.11 -12.93
CA LYS A 172 6.12 -6.89 -14.11
C LYS A 172 5.16 -6.76 -15.29
N GLU A 173 3.86 -6.62 -15.02
CA GLU A 173 2.83 -6.42 -16.05
C GLU A 173 2.64 -4.95 -16.49
N GLY A 174 3.39 -4.02 -15.89
CA GLY A 174 3.29 -2.59 -16.16
C GLY A 174 1.96 -1.97 -15.70
N TYR A 175 1.28 -2.59 -14.73
CA TYR A 175 -0.05 -2.19 -14.26
C TYR A 175 -0.08 -0.73 -13.81
N PHE A 176 0.84 -0.30 -12.94
CA PHE A 176 0.84 1.06 -12.39
C PHE A 176 1.05 2.14 -13.45
N ARG A 177 1.87 1.85 -14.47
CA ARG A 177 2.08 2.76 -15.62
C ARG A 177 0.83 2.89 -16.48
N LYS A 178 0.12 1.78 -16.70
CA LYS A 178 -1.16 1.79 -17.43
C LYS A 178 -2.27 2.49 -16.65
N LEU A 179 -2.27 2.31 -15.33
CA LEU A 179 -3.22 2.93 -14.41
C LEU A 179 -3.03 4.45 -14.34
N VAL A 180 -1.80 4.91 -14.13
CA VAL A 180 -1.48 6.32 -13.88
C VAL A 180 -0.73 6.92 -15.07
N THR A 181 -1.51 7.51 -15.97
CA THR A 181 -1.01 8.21 -17.16
C THR A 181 -0.92 9.72 -16.93
N ARG A 182 -0.05 10.40 -17.70
CA ARG A 182 0.00 11.87 -17.69
C ARG A 182 -1.37 12.49 -18.03
N GLN A 183 -2.11 11.89 -18.97
CA GLN A 183 -3.45 12.34 -19.35
C GLN A 183 -4.44 12.22 -18.19
N LEU A 184 -4.36 11.16 -17.39
CA LEU A 184 -5.16 11.04 -16.17
C LEU A 184 -4.86 12.17 -15.19
N LEU A 185 -3.58 12.40 -14.89
CA LEU A 185 -3.19 13.43 -13.93
C LEU A 185 -3.63 14.83 -14.37
N ILE A 186 -3.53 15.15 -15.67
CA ILE A 186 -4.06 16.40 -16.23
C ILE A 186 -5.58 16.47 -16.04
N LYS A 187 -6.32 15.39 -16.30
CA LYS A 187 -7.79 15.36 -16.13
C LYS A 187 -8.20 15.60 -14.68
N LEU A 188 -7.48 15.02 -13.72
CA LEU A 188 -7.73 15.20 -12.29
C LEU A 188 -7.55 16.66 -11.82
N HIS A 189 -6.71 17.44 -12.49
CA HIS A 189 -6.33 18.78 -12.02
C HIS A 189 -6.87 19.94 -12.87
N VAL A 190 -7.19 19.69 -14.15
CA VAL A 190 -7.56 20.76 -15.11
C VAL A 190 -9.01 20.70 -15.51
N LEU A 191 -9.60 19.50 -15.61
CA LEU A 191 -10.85 19.33 -16.34
C LEU A 191 -12.08 19.17 -15.46
N ASP A 192 -11.93 19.07 -14.13
CA ASP A 192 -13.01 18.80 -13.16
C ASP A 192 -13.98 17.67 -13.59
N ARG A 193 -13.57 16.81 -14.52
CA ARG A 193 -14.38 15.75 -15.13
C ARG A 193 -13.53 14.51 -15.36
N VAL A 194 -13.92 13.42 -14.71
CA VAL A 194 -13.15 12.18 -14.61
C VAL A 194 -13.86 11.00 -15.33
N GLU A 195 -14.88 11.27 -16.17
CA GLU A 195 -15.70 10.23 -16.84
C GLU A 195 -14.88 9.17 -17.59
N GLY A 196 -13.78 9.56 -18.23
CA GLY A 196 -12.90 8.63 -18.94
C GLY A 196 -12.04 7.72 -18.05
N PHE A 197 -11.83 8.06 -16.78
CA PHE A 197 -11.04 7.23 -15.85
C PHE A 197 -11.86 6.04 -15.34
N LYS A 198 -13.15 6.21 -15.03
CA LYS A 198 -14.02 5.12 -14.54
C LYS A 198 -13.98 3.89 -15.45
N ASN A 199 -14.08 4.11 -16.76
CA ASN A 199 -14.03 3.03 -17.75
C ASN A 199 -12.65 2.35 -17.78
N ASN A 200 -11.55 3.11 -17.67
CA ASN A 200 -10.20 2.55 -17.67
C ASN A 200 -9.89 1.83 -16.36
N PHE A 201 -10.22 2.41 -15.21
CA PHE A 201 -10.03 1.82 -13.89
C PHE A 201 -10.71 0.45 -13.83
N ASN A 202 -12.00 0.37 -14.13
CA ASN A 202 -12.76 -0.88 -14.14
C ASN A 202 -12.17 -1.95 -15.08
N ASN A 203 -11.58 -1.56 -16.21
CA ASN A 203 -10.93 -2.50 -17.14
C ASN A 203 -9.64 -3.10 -16.59
N TYR A 204 -8.95 -2.40 -15.68
CA TYR A 204 -7.68 -2.84 -15.08
C TYR A 204 -7.86 -3.40 -13.67
N THR A 205 -8.93 -3.06 -12.95
CA THR A 205 -9.19 -3.54 -11.58
C THR A 205 -10.17 -4.71 -11.50
N ASN A 206 -11.03 -4.93 -12.49
CA ASN A 206 -11.92 -6.09 -12.52
C ASN A 206 -11.17 -7.33 -13.02
N GLU A 207 -10.65 -8.11 -12.07
CA GLU A 207 -10.47 -9.57 -12.19
C GLU A 207 -9.80 -10.09 -13.47
N ARG A 208 -8.58 -9.64 -13.77
CA ARG A 208 -7.68 -10.41 -14.65
C ARG A 208 -6.40 -10.75 -13.89
N ASN A 209 -6.32 -12.03 -13.48
CA ASN A 209 -5.10 -12.77 -13.10
C ASN A 209 -4.70 -12.83 -11.60
N TYR A 210 -5.64 -12.96 -10.68
CA TYR A 210 -5.32 -13.67 -9.42
C TYR A 210 -5.80 -15.12 -9.51
N ASN A 211 -4.89 -16.02 -9.91
CA ASN A 211 -5.10 -17.47 -9.79
C ASN A 211 -4.28 -18.01 -8.59
N PRO A 212 -4.87 -18.09 -7.38
CA PRO A 212 -4.18 -18.57 -6.18
C PRO A 212 -3.77 -20.05 -6.26
N LYS A 213 -4.27 -20.82 -7.25
CA LYS A 213 -3.97 -22.25 -7.39
C LYS A 213 -2.59 -22.57 -7.98
N LYS A 214 -1.79 -21.57 -8.38
CA LYS A 214 -0.42 -21.82 -8.89
C LYS A 214 0.63 -21.97 -7.78
N TYR A 215 0.32 -21.58 -6.54
CA TYR A 215 1.26 -21.62 -5.42
C TYR A 215 0.93 -22.67 -4.32
N PHE A 216 -0.20 -23.37 -4.44
CA PHE A 216 -0.55 -24.53 -3.59
C PHE A 216 -0.50 -25.85 -4.37
N ASN A 217 0.56 -26.08 -5.14
CA ASN A 217 0.90 -27.40 -5.65
C ASN A 217 2.43 -27.58 -5.75
N LYS A 218 3.12 -27.43 -4.62
CA LYS A 218 4.30 -28.26 -4.38
C LYS A 218 3.81 -29.48 -3.62
N LYS A 219 3.77 -30.60 -4.33
CA LYS A 219 3.61 -31.94 -3.77
C LYS A 219 4.40 -32.04 -2.47
N SER A 220 3.73 -32.54 -1.45
CA SER A 220 4.28 -33.38 -0.39
C SER A 220 5.65 -33.96 -0.78
N SER A 221 6.71 -33.44 -0.17
CA SER A 221 7.90 -34.22 0.14
C SER A 221 8.14 -34.08 1.64
N SER A 222 7.36 -34.84 2.40
CA SER A 222 7.76 -35.35 3.70
C SER A 222 9.18 -35.90 3.59
N HIS A 223 10.18 -35.29 4.23
CA HIS A 223 11.41 -35.96 4.69
C HIS A 223 12.32 -35.05 5.51
N TYR A 224 11.81 -34.36 6.53
CA TYR A 224 12.69 -33.84 7.59
C TYR A 224 11.97 -33.82 8.93
N PHE A 225 11.69 -35.00 9.46
CA PHE A 225 11.66 -35.29 10.90
C PHE A 225 11.67 -36.81 11.09
N LYS A 226 12.85 -37.38 11.38
CA LYS A 226 12.94 -38.58 12.21
C LYS A 226 14.08 -38.41 13.21
N ASN A 227 13.73 -38.76 14.44
CA ASN A 227 14.39 -38.44 15.69
C ASN A 227 15.68 -39.23 15.96
N LYS A 228 16.47 -38.63 16.86
CA LYS A 228 17.46 -39.22 17.78
C LYS A 228 17.23 -40.70 18.16
N LYS A 229 18.35 -41.45 18.23
CA LYS A 229 18.82 -42.44 19.24
C LYS A 229 19.99 -43.19 18.56
N GLY A 230 21.25 -43.14 19.00
CA GLY A 230 21.76 -43.61 20.27
C GLY A 230 22.18 -45.08 20.15
N SER A 231 23.45 -45.37 19.85
CA SER A 231 24.13 -46.62 20.26
C SER A 231 25.65 -46.48 20.12
N SER A 232 26.32 -46.56 21.27
CA SER A 232 27.71 -47.00 21.44
C SER A 232 27.99 -48.34 20.75
N LYS A 233 29.21 -48.53 20.23
CA LYS A 233 30.19 -49.57 20.61
C LYS A 233 31.27 -49.75 19.54
N ASP A 234 32.52 -49.62 19.97
CA ASP A 234 33.66 -50.55 19.81
C ASP A 234 33.80 -51.33 18.49
N ASN A 235 34.91 -51.13 17.76
CA ASN A 235 36.08 -52.03 17.72
C ASN A 235 36.95 -51.82 16.47
N GLU A 236 38.26 -51.90 16.73
CA GLU A 236 39.44 -52.02 15.83
C GLU A 236 39.90 -50.81 15.01
#